data_AF-A0A7J2I4X4-F1
#
_entry.id   AF-A0A7J2I4X4-F1
#
_cell.length_a   1.000
_cell.length_b   1.000
_cell.length_c   1.000
_cell.angle_alpha   90.00
_cell.angle_beta   90.00
_cell.angle_gamma   90.00
#
_symmetry.space_group_name_H-M   'P 1'
#
loop_
_entity.id
_entity.type
_entity.pdbx_description
1 polymer ?
#
loop_
_entity_poly.entity_id
_entity_poly.type
_entity_poly.pdbx_seq_one_letter_code
_entity_poly.pdbx_strand_id
1 'polypeptide(L)'
;VGARYVAQVLKELPKMDVKALARKAVERTGLFKRRLIHVARKAGALERWANFSNVSMSKLVSMFEGTAIYEEALKDTFRKDLDVEGTLEVVEGIRSGDVEVVVLESGEEPSPIARVGIERMSMKMDIIPPERMKKLLLESTKARILGEFVHLLCVKCPKYLGIFRVKSLPEKPRCPSCGSHEVAPLKESEDIIASIVRKGGKGLSKSEERVWRKAKKYAKLVSKYGKTAVAVLAGKGVRYEDAEWVLESEDRITDRLFELIMEAERRALKRRFW
;
A
#
# COMPACT_ATOMS: atom_id res chain seq x y z
N VAL A 1 -22.75 8.84 13.77
CA VAL A 1 -24.17 8.94 13.37
C VAL A 1 -24.94 7.88 14.15
N GLY A 2 -26.02 8.23 14.86
CA GLY A 2 -26.79 7.29 15.69
C GLY A 2 -28.03 6.73 14.99
N ALA A 3 -28.58 5.60 15.45
CA ALA A 3 -29.72 4.91 14.82
C ALA A 3 -30.98 5.78 14.72
N ARG A 4 -31.27 6.60 15.74
CA ARG A 4 -32.41 7.53 15.74
C ARG A 4 -32.30 8.59 14.64
N TYR A 5 -31.09 9.09 14.37
CA TYR A 5 -30.85 10.02 13.26
C TYR A 5 -31.10 9.35 11.91
N VAL A 6 -30.66 8.11 11.72
CA VAL A 6 -30.91 7.35 10.48
C VAL A 6 -32.42 7.17 10.25
N ALA A 7 -33.16 6.78 11.29
CA ALA A 7 -34.61 6.65 11.21
C ALA A 7 -35.32 7.97 10.88
N GLN A 8 -34.85 9.09 11.44
CA GLN A 8 -35.36 10.42 11.10
C GLN A 8 -35.12 10.73 9.63
N VAL A 9 -33.90 10.51 9.12
CA VAL A 9 -33.58 10.73 7.70
C VAL A 9 -34.46 9.88 6.79
N LEU A 10 -34.67 8.60 7.10
CA LEU A 10 -35.55 7.72 6.32
C LEU A 10 -36.99 8.24 6.25
N LYS A 11 -37.50 8.81 7.34
CA LYS A 11 -38.85 9.41 7.40
C LYS A 11 -38.94 10.76 6.69
N GLU A 12 -37.82 11.45 6.48
CA GLU A 12 -37.76 12.73 5.75
C GLU A 12 -37.54 12.54 4.24
N LEU A 13 -36.93 11.43 3.81
CA LEU A 13 -36.68 11.11 2.39
C LEU A 13 -37.91 11.29 1.48
N PRO A 14 -39.15 10.93 1.85
CA PRO A 14 -40.30 11.11 0.97
C PRO A 14 -40.63 12.56 0.63
N LYS A 15 -40.08 13.53 1.37
CA LYS A 15 -40.24 14.97 1.13
C LYS A 15 -39.17 15.53 0.20
N MET A 16 -38.21 14.71 -0.22
CA MET A 16 -37.06 15.13 -1.01
C MET A 16 -37.12 14.58 -2.43
N ASP A 17 -36.40 15.22 -3.35
CA ASP A 17 -36.15 14.64 -4.68
C ASP A 17 -35.07 13.55 -4.56
N VAL A 18 -35.53 12.33 -4.25
CA VAL A 18 -34.66 11.16 -4.09
C VAL A 18 -33.85 10.87 -5.35
N LYS A 19 -34.41 11.14 -6.54
CA LYS A 19 -33.73 10.90 -7.82
C LYS A 19 -32.58 11.88 -8.03
N ALA A 20 -32.79 13.17 -7.76
CA ALA A 20 -31.74 14.16 -7.81
C ALA A 20 -30.66 13.93 -6.73
N LEU A 21 -31.07 13.50 -5.53
CA LEU A 21 -30.14 13.12 -4.46
C LEU A 21 -29.28 11.92 -4.86
N ALA A 22 -29.90 10.87 -5.40
CA ALA A 22 -29.20 9.70 -5.91
C ALA A 22 -28.18 10.09 -6.98
N ARG A 23 -28.55 10.96 -7.93
CA ARG A 23 -27.64 11.46 -8.98
C ARG A 23 -26.39 12.10 -8.36
N LYS A 24 -26.58 13.08 -7.47
CA LYS A 24 -25.46 13.77 -6.80
C LYS A 24 -24.61 12.84 -5.93
N ALA A 25 -25.23 11.86 -5.27
CA ALA A 25 -24.52 10.90 -4.42
C ALA A 25 -23.64 9.97 -5.25
N VAL A 26 -24.19 9.43 -6.35
CA VAL A 26 -23.54 8.45 -7.22
C VAL A 26 -22.25 8.99 -7.82
N GLU A 27 -22.22 10.26 -8.24
CA GLU A 27 -21.04 10.91 -8.82
C GLU A 27 -19.78 10.82 -7.93
N ARG A 28 -19.98 10.78 -6.60
CA ARG A 28 -18.90 10.72 -5.62
C ARG A 28 -18.39 9.29 -5.39
N THR A 29 -19.18 8.29 -5.75
CA THR A 29 -18.88 6.87 -5.51
C THR A 29 -17.78 6.33 -6.42
N GLY A 30 -17.04 5.33 -5.94
CA GLY A 30 -16.10 4.56 -6.75
C GLY A 30 -16.78 3.77 -7.86
N LEU A 31 -18.04 3.39 -7.68
CA LEU A 31 -18.82 2.67 -8.67
C LEU A 31 -19.02 3.51 -9.94
N PHE A 32 -19.47 4.77 -9.79
CA PHE A 32 -19.62 5.68 -10.92
C PHE A 32 -18.29 5.96 -11.62
N LYS A 33 -17.24 6.24 -10.84
CA LYS A 33 -15.88 6.48 -11.36
C LYS A 33 -15.39 5.32 -12.23
N ARG A 34 -15.68 4.08 -11.83
CA ARG A 34 -15.35 2.88 -12.62
C ARG A 34 -16.17 2.80 -13.90
N ARG A 35 -17.47 3.08 -13.83
CA ARG A 35 -18.36 3.10 -15.01
C ARG A 35 -17.89 4.14 -16.02
N LEU A 36 -17.55 5.33 -15.56
CA LEU A 36 -17.04 6.42 -16.38
C LEU A 36 -15.79 6.02 -17.16
N ILE A 37 -14.80 5.39 -16.52
CA ILE A 37 -13.60 4.88 -17.20
C ILE A 37 -13.96 3.85 -18.26
N HIS A 38 -14.87 2.93 -17.95
CA HIS A 38 -15.30 1.91 -18.92
C HIS A 38 -15.96 2.54 -20.16
N VAL A 39 -16.85 3.51 -19.96
CA VAL A 39 -17.51 4.22 -21.06
C VAL A 39 -16.49 5.03 -21.86
N ALA A 40 -15.61 5.78 -21.19
CA ALA A 40 -14.58 6.58 -21.83
C ALA A 40 -13.61 5.73 -22.68
N ARG A 41 -13.26 4.53 -22.22
CA ARG A 41 -12.46 3.57 -23.01
C ARG A 41 -13.21 3.03 -24.23
N LYS A 42 -14.49 2.71 -24.08
CA LYS A 42 -15.33 2.25 -25.20
C LYS A 42 -15.52 3.35 -26.25
N ALA A 43 -15.64 4.60 -25.80
CA ALA A 43 -15.74 5.78 -26.65
C ALA A 43 -14.39 6.19 -27.28
N GLY A 44 -13.28 5.50 -26.96
CA GLY A 44 -11.95 5.83 -27.46
C GLY A 44 -11.30 7.06 -26.84
N ALA A 45 -11.96 7.73 -25.89
CA ALA A 45 -11.43 8.91 -25.21
C ALA A 45 -10.33 8.58 -24.19
N LEU A 46 -10.23 7.31 -23.76
CA LEU A 46 -9.13 6.81 -22.93
C LEU A 46 -8.52 5.58 -23.60
N GLU A 47 -7.19 5.54 -23.67
CA GLU A 47 -6.48 4.36 -24.16
C GLU A 47 -6.72 3.15 -23.25
N ARG A 48 -6.71 1.95 -23.84
CA ARG A 48 -6.92 0.68 -23.13
C ARG A 48 -5.88 0.45 -22.02
N TRP A 49 -4.66 0.98 -22.21
CA TRP A 49 -3.51 0.84 -21.30
C TRP A 49 -3.17 2.13 -20.54
N ALA A 50 -4.03 3.15 -20.61
CA ALA A 50 -3.80 4.40 -19.90
C ALA A 50 -3.60 4.15 -18.39
N ASN A 51 -2.44 4.56 -17.89
CA ASN A 51 -2.05 4.38 -16.49
C ASN A 51 -2.51 5.60 -15.68
N PHE A 52 -3.49 5.40 -14.80
CA PHE A 52 -4.07 6.47 -13.98
C PHE A 52 -3.39 6.61 -12.61
N SER A 53 -2.20 6.02 -12.40
CA SER A 53 -1.49 6.09 -11.12
C SER A 53 -1.12 7.50 -10.67
N ASN A 54 -1.07 8.48 -11.60
CA ASN A 54 -0.70 9.87 -11.33
C ASN A 54 -1.88 10.86 -11.40
N VAL A 55 -3.11 10.40 -11.69
CA VAL A 55 -4.28 11.28 -11.82
C VAL A 55 -5.31 10.93 -10.76
N SER A 56 -5.72 11.92 -9.97
CA SER A 56 -6.84 11.75 -9.04
C SER A 56 -8.09 11.34 -9.81
N MET A 57 -8.74 10.26 -9.39
CA MET A 57 -10.01 9.80 -9.98
C MET A 57 -11.07 10.90 -9.98
N SER A 58 -11.08 11.77 -8.97
CA SER A 58 -11.99 12.93 -8.94
C SER A 58 -11.68 13.95 -10.03
N LYS A 59 -10.40 14.13 -10.40
CA LYS A 59 -10.00 15.01 -11.50
C LYS A 59 -10.39 14.43 -12.86
N LEU A 60 -10.36 13.11 -13.02
CA LEU A 60 -10.87 12.44 -14.22
C LEU A 60 -12.39 12.64 -14.36
N VAL A 61 -13.15 12.49 -13.27
CA VAL A 61 -14.59 12.75 -13.28
C VAL A 61 -14.88 14.17 -13.76
N SER A 62 -14.22 15.17 -13.17
CA SER A 62 -14.43 16.57 -13.55
C SER A 62 -14.03 16.89 -15.00
N MET A 63 -13.10 16.15 -15.61
CA MET A 63 -12.73 16.34 -17.02
C MET A 63 -13.81 15.87 -18.00
N PHE A 64 -14.61 14.88 -17.59
CA PHE A 64 -15.70 14.37 -18.41
C PHE A 64 -17.05 15.00 -18.06
N GLU A 65 -17.17 15.77 -16.98
CA GLU A 65 -18.41 16.48 -16.63
C GLU A 65 -18.98 17.27 -17.83
N GLY A 66 -20.27 17.12 -18.08
CA GLY A 66 -20.95 17.73 -19.22
C GLY A 66 -20.69 17.08 -20.58
N THR A 67 -19.86 16.03 -20.66
CA THR A 67 -19.64 15.28 -21.91
C THR A 67 -20.66 14.17 -22.12
N ALA A 68 -20.84 13.73 -23.37
CA ALA A 68 -21.67 12.57 -23.70
C ALA A 68 -21.20 11.28 -22.99
N ILE A 69 -19.89 11.15 -22.73
CA ILE A 69 -19.29 10.02 -21.99
C ILE A 69 -19.79 9.99 -20.55
N TYR A 70 -19.89 11.17 -19.92
CA TYR A 70 -20.36 11.30 -18.55
C TYR A 70 -21.85 11.01 -18.42
N GLU A 71 -22.67 11.57 -19.31
CA GLU A 71 -24.10 11.29 -19.32
C GLU A 71 -24.40 9.82 -19.61
N GLU A 72 -23.65 9.19 -20.52
CA GLU A 72 -23.79 7.76 -20.77
C GLU A 72 -23.34 6.93 -19.55
N ALA A 73 -22.26 7.30 -18.88
CA ALA A 73 -21.84 6.63 -17.65
C ALA A 73 -22.88 6.75 -16.53
N LEU A 74 -23.55 7.89 -16.41
CA LEU A 74 -24.65 8.08 -15.46
C LEU A 74 -25.82 7.16 -15.83
N LYS A 75 -26.29 7.18 -17.08
CA LYS A 75 -27.37 6.31 -17.55
C LYS A 75 -27.06 4.84 -17.29
N ASP A 76 -25.84 4.40 -17.61
CA ASP A 76 -25.44 3.01 -17.45
C ASP A 76 -25.35 2.62 -15.97
N THR A 77 -24.93 3.53 -15.10
CA THR A 77 -24.93 3.34 -13.64
C THR A 77 -26.35 3.20 -13.10
N PHE A 78 -27.24 4.12 -13.45
CA PHE A 78 -28.64 4.10 -13.01
C PHE A 78 -29.40 2.86 -13.51
N ARG A 79 -29.04 2.33 -14.68
CA ARG A 79 -29.71 1.17 -15.27
C ARG A 79 -29.17 -0.18 -14.75
N LYS A 80 -27.87 -0.27 -14.47
CA LYS A 80 -27.21 -1.56 -14.20
C LYS A 80 -26.79 -1.76 -12.75
N ASP A 81 -26.56 -0.67 -12.03
CA ASP A 81 -25.95 -0.72 -10.70
C ASP A 81 -26.89 -0.23 -9.59
N LEU A 82 -28.01 0.43 -9.94
CA LEU A 82 -28.96 1.01 -9.00
C LEU A 82 -30.38 0.60 -9.36
N ASP A 83 -31.22 0.50 -8.34
CA ASP A 83 -32.67 0.35 -8.49
C ASP A 83 -33.37 1.57 -7.87
N VAL A 84 -33.40 2.65 -8.64
CA VAL A 84 -33.99 3.92 -8.16
C VAL A 84 -35.50 3.84 -8.11
N GLU A 85 -36.13 3.10 -9.03
CA GLU A 85 -37.58 2.95 -9.06
C GLU A 85 -38.05 2.12 -7.85
N GLY A 86 -37.41 0.98 -7.56
CA GLY A 86 -37.69 0.22 -6.34
C GLY A 86 -37.38 1.00 -5.06
N THR A 87 -36.37 1.89 -5.07
CA THR A 87 -36.12 2.80 -3.95
C THR A 87 -37.27 3.79 -3.75
N LEU A 88 -37.82 4.34 -4.84
CA LEU A 88 -38.98 5.25 -4.77
C LEU A 88 -40.22 4.53 -4.23
N GLU A 89 -40.44 3.27 -4.60
CA GLU A 89 -41.54 2.45 -4.06
C GLU A 89 -41.41 2.27 -2.54
N VAL A 90 -40.21 1.97 -2.04
CA VAL A 90 -39.98 1.84 -0.58
C VAL A 90 -40.19 3.18 0.13
N VAL A 91 -39.68 4.28 -0.45
CA VAL A 91 -39.86 5.62 0.10
C VAL A 91 -41.34 6.01 0.14
N GLU A 92 -42.10 5.64 -0.89
CA GLU A 92 -43.54 5.85 -0.93
C GLU A 92 -44.26 5.01 0.14
N GLY A 93 -43.88 3.74 0.30
CA GLY A 93 -44.40 2.87 1.37
C GLY A 93 -44.15 3.44 2.76
N ILE A 94 -43.01 4.11 2.98
CA ILE A 94 -42.73 4.82 4.25
C ILE A 94 -43.68 6.02 4.41
N ARG A 95 -44.00 6.71 3.30
CA ARG A 95 -44.91 7.87 3.31
C ARG A 95 -46.36 7.47 3.58
N SER A 96 -46.85 6.41 2.93
CA SER A 96 -48.21 5.89 3.10
C SER A 96 -48.42 5.18 4.44
N GLY A 97 -47.34 4.73 5.07
CA GLY A 97 -47.36 3.96 6.32
C GLY A 97 -47.39 2.44 6.09
N ASP A 98 -47.32 1.99 4.84
CA ASP A 98 -47.22 0.56 4.49
C ASP A 98 -45.86 -0.04 4.89
N VAL A 99 -44.82 0.80 5.03
CA VAL A 99 -43.48 0.43 5.50
C VAL A 99 -43.16 1.17 6.79
N GLU A 100 -43.12 0.43 7.90
CA GLU A 100 -42.79 1.00 9.21
C GLU A 100 -41.27 1.08 9.44
N VAL A 101 -40.80 2.22 9.96
CA VAL A 101 -39.39 2.42 10.37
C VAL A 101 -39.27 2.35 11.89
N VAL A 102 -38.75 1.22 12.39
CA VAL A 102 -38.56 0.93 13.83
C VAL A 102 -37.07 1.02 14.20
N VAL A 103 -36.77 1.72 15.30
CA VAL A 103 -35.42 1.75 15.88
C VAL A 103 -35.33 0.68 16.96
N LEU A 104 -34.48 -0.30 16.74
CA LEU A 104 -34.16 -1.31 17.75
C LEU A 104 -32.94 -0.86 18.55
N GLU A 105 -33.09 -0.82 19.86
CA GLU A 105 -31.95 -0.67 20.77
C GLU A 105 -31.27 -2.04 20.86
N SER A 106 -30.11 -2.17 20.22
CA SER A 106 -29.25 -3.34 20.42
C SER A 106 -28.50 -3.14 21.74
N GLY A 107 -28.29 -4.23 22.49
CA GLY A 107 -27.40 -4.22 23.65
C GLY A 107 -25.94 -3.99 23.25
N GLU A 108 -25.00 -4.53 24.01
CA GLU A 108 -23.56 -4.34 23.72
C GLU A 108 -23.09 -4.99 22.39
N GLU A 109 -23.85 -5.95 21.85
CA GLU A 109 -23.48 -6.69 20.63
C GLU A 109 -24.38 -6.39 19.42
N PRO A 110 -23.81 -6.31 18.18
CA PRO A 110 -24.60 -6.20 16.96
C PRO A 110 -25.47 -7.44 16.71
N SER A 111 -26.69 -7.23 16.19
CA SER A 111 -27.55 -8.33 15.75
C SER A 111 -26.89 -9.15 14.62
N PRO A 112 -27.28 -10.42 14.40
CA PRO A 112 -26.74 -11.22 13.31
C PRO A 112 -26.82 -10.55 11.94
N ILE A 113 -27.91 -9.82 11.68
CA ILE A 113 -28.09 -9.04 10.43
C ILE A 113 -27.14 -7.83 10.39
N ALA A 114 -27.04 -7.09 11.50
CA ALA A 114 -26.14 -5.94 11.58
C ALA A 114 -24.67 -6.34 11.42
N ARG A 115 -24.27 -7.51 11.94
CA ARG A 115 -22.91 -8.05 11.80
C ARG A 115 -22.50 -8.22 10.33
N VAL A 116 -23.38 -8.80 9.50
CA VAL A 116 -23.14 -8.94 8.06
C VAL A 116 -22.97 -7.58 7.38
N GLY A 117 -23.79 -6.60 7.77
CA GLY A 117 -23.67 -5.22 7.26
C GLY A 117 -22.34 -4.56 7.64
N ILE A 118 -21.93 -4.68 8.90
CA ILE A 118 -20.66 -4.13 9.43
C ILE A 118 -19.46 -4.77 8.71
N GLU A 119 -19.45 -6.10 8.58
CA GLU A 119 -18.38 -6.83 7.88
C GLU A 119 -18.27 -6.37 6.42
N ARG A 120 -19.40 -6.25 5.71
CA ARG A 120 -19.41 -5.78 4.32
C ARG A 120 -19.02 -4.31 4.17
N MET A 121 -19.44 -3.43 5.09
CA MET A 121 -19.06 -2.01 5.07
C MET A 121 -17.59 -1.79 5.42
N SER A 122 -17.00 -2.67 6.24
CA SER A 122 -15.56 -2.64 6.53
C SER A 122 -14.71 -2.89 5.28
N MET A 123 -15.28 -3.62 4.30
CA MET A 123 -14.74 -3.81 2.96
C MET A 123 -15.12 -2.61 2.10
N LYS A 124 -14.38 -1.50 2.21
CA LYS A 124 -14.55 -0.29 1.38
C LYS A 124 -14.65 -0.67 -0.11
N MET A 125 -15.86 -0.64 -0.66
CA MET A 125 -16.13 -0.89 -2.09
C MET A 125 -15.77 0.31 -2.99
N ASP A 126 -14.82 1.15 -2.59
CA ASP A 126 -14.25 2.17 -3.45
C ASP A 126 -12.89 1.69 -3.97
N ILE A 127 -12.95 1.04 -5.13
CA ILE A 127 -11.86 0.82 -6.10
C ILE A 127 -10.52 0.41 -5.46
N ILE A 128 -10.49 -0.83 -5.00
CA ILE A 128 -9.40 -1.81 -4.86
C ILE A 128 -9.76 -2.56 -3.58
N PRO A 129 -10.22 -3.83 -3.65
CA PRO A 129 -10.37 -4.67 -2.46
C PRO A 129 -9.10 -4.55 -1.60
N PRO A 130 -9.20 -4.33 -0.28
CA PRO A 130 -8.02 -4.15 0.59
C PRO A 130 -6.94 -5.21 0.36
N GLU A 131 -7.34 -6.43 0.00
CA GLU A 131 -6.50 -7.58 -0.32
C GLU A 131 -5.69 -7.34 -1.60
N ARG A 132 -6.30 -6.75 -2.64
CA ARG A 132 -5.60 -6.37 -3.89
C ARG A 132 -4.65 -5.20 -3.67
N MET A 133 -5.00 -4.24 -2.80
CA MET A 133 -4.10 -3.12 -2.46
C MET A 133 -2.87 -3.64 -1.72
N LYS A 134 -3.08 -4.50 -0.72
CA LYS A 134 -2.00 -5.16 0.02
C LYS A 134 -1.08 -5.91 -0.92
N LYS A 135 -1.66 -6.71 -1.84
CA LYS A 135 -0.89 -7.46 -2.84
C LYS A 135 -0.08 -6.55 -3.77
N LEU A 136 -0.65 -5.47 -4.28
CA LEU A 136 0.08 -4.52 -5.14
C LEU A 136 1.23 -3.82 -4.42
N LEU A 137 1.01 -3.37 -3.17
CA LEU A 137 2.06 -2.76 -2.35
C LEU A 137 3.19 -3.76 -2.05
N LEU A 138 2.81 -5.01 -1.79
CA LEU A 138 3.75 -6.09 -1.54
C LEU A 138 4.60 -6.39 -2.78
N GLU A 139 3.98 -6.58 -3.94
CA GLU A 139 4.69 -6.84 -5.21
C GLU A 139 5.58 -5.66 -5.62
N SER A 140 5.12 -4.42 -5.43
CA SER A 140 5.93 -3.23 -5.66
C SER A 140 7.15 -3.18 -4.74
N THR A 141 6.96 -3.52 -3.46
CA THR A 141 8.05 -3.60 -2.48
C THR A 141 9.05 -4.70 -2.83
N LYS A 142 8.58 -5.88 -3.21
CA LYS A 142 9.41 -6.99 -3.69
C LYS A 142 10.28 -6.55 -4.87
N ALA A 143 9.65 -6.00 -5.91
CA ALA A 143 10.33 -5.56 -7.12
C ALA A 143 11.39 -4.48 -6.83
N ARG A 144 11.08 -3.54 -5.93
CA ARG A 144 12.00 -2.50 -5.48
C ARG A 144 13.17 -3.06 -4.70
N ILE A 145 12.92 -3.83 -3.64
CA ILE A 145 13.96 -4.36 -2.75
C ILE A 145 14.91 -5.31 -3.49
N LEU A 146 14.35 -6.26 -4.25
CA LEU A 146 15.15 -7.18 -5.06
C LEU A 146 15.81 -6.46 -6.24
N GLY A 147 15.22 -5.35 -6.69
CA GLY A 147 15.71 -4.50 -7.75
C GLY A 147 16.87 -3.58 -7.37
N GLU A 148 17.03 -3.29 -6.07
CA GLU A 148 17.99 -2.34 -5.53
C GLU A 148 19.44 -2.78 -5.75
N PHE A 149 20.33 -1.80 -5.91
CA PHE A 149 21.78 -2.01 -5.93
C PHE A 149 22.39 -1.67 -4.57
N VAL A 150 23.30 -2.51 -4.10
CA VAL A 150 24.03 -2.31 -2.84
C VAL A 150 25.52 -2.48 -3.07
N HIS A 151 26.33 -1.65 -2.41
CA HIS A 151 27.76 -1.83 -2.34
C HIS A 151 28.09 -2.92 -1.32
N LEU A 152 28.92 -3.89 -1.69
CA LEU A 152 29.38 -4.91 -0.74
C LEU A 152 30.80 -4.65 -0.27
N LEU A 153 31.00 -4.66 1.04
CA LEU A 153 32.29 -4.50 1.71
C LEU A 153 32.56 -5.74 2.59
N CYS A 154 33.68 -6.42 2.39
CA CYS A 154 34.09 -7.45 3.35
C CYS A 154 34.72 -6.79 4.58
N VAL A 155 34.26 -7.14 5.79
CA VAL A 155 34.82 -6.59 7.04
C VAL A 155 35.99 -7.41 7.58
N LYS A 156 36.12 -8.69 7.18
CA LYS A 156 37.23 -9.57 7.59
C LYS A 156 38.54 -9.23 6.87
N CYS A 157 38.51 -9.15 5.54
CA CYS A 157 39.56 -8.55 4.75
C CYS A 157 38.99 -7.26 4.14
N PRO A 158 39.28 -6.06 4.68
CA PRO A 158 38.69 -4.79 4.25
C PRO A 158 38.87 -4.55 2.75
N LYS A 159 37.95 -5.08 1.94
CA LYS A 159 37.98 -5.06 0.48
C LYS A 159 36.59 -4.74 -0.02
N TYR A 160 36.53 -3.78 -0.93
CA TYR A 160 35.34 -3.47 -1.68
C TYR A 160 35.12 -4.56 -2.73
N LEU A 161 33.92 -5.16 -2.73
CA LEU A 161 33.58 -6.28 -3.61
C LEU A 161 32.87 -5.83 -4.88
N GLY A 162 32.42 -4.58 -4.93
CA GLY A 162 31.65 -4.00 -6.02
C GLY A 162 30.19 -3.73 -5.66
N ILE A 163 29.44 -3.34 -6.70
CA ILE A 163 28.02 -3.06 -6.63
C ILE A 163 27.22 -4.27 -7.15
N PHE A 164 26.22 -4.71 -6.39
CA PHE A 164 25.41 -5.87 -6.73
C PHE A 164 23.94 -5.56 -6.63
N ARG A 165 23.17 -6.12 -7.54
CA ARG A 165 21.71 -6.14 -7.43
C ARG A 165 21.28 -7.20 -6.44
N VAL A 166 20.40 -6.87 -5.50
CA VAL A 166 19.98 -7.79 -4.42
C VAL A 166 19.51 -9.13 -4.97
N LYS A 167 18.69 -9.13 -6.03
CA LYS A 167 18.19 -10.37 -6.65
C LYS A 167 19.30 -11.29 -7.17
N SER A 168 20.41 -10.72 -7.63
CA SER A 168 21.51 -11.44 -8.28
C SER A 168 22.53 -12.02 -7.30
N LEU A 169 22.39 -11.72 -6.00
CA LEU A 169 23.27 -12.28 -4.98
C LEU A 169 22.99 -13.77 -4.76
N PRO A 170 24.04 -14.57 -4.46
CA PRO A 170 23.85 -15.95 -4.01
C PRO A 170 23.20 -15.96 -2.63
N GLU A 171 22.54 -17.07 -2.27
CA GLU A 171 21.86 -17.24 -0.97
C GLU A 171 22.78 -16.99 0.24
N LYS A 172 24.05 -17.37 0.13
CA LYS A 172 25.09 -17.02 1.10
C LYS A 172 26.19 -16.23 0.39
N PRO A 173 26.12 -14.89 0.41
CA PRO A 173 27.18 -14.02 -0.10
C PRO A 173 28.50 -14.29 0.64
N ARG A 174 29.61 -14.33 -0.11
CA ARG A 174 30.96 -14.55 0.43
C ARG A 174 31.97 -13.68 -0.30
N CYS A 175 33.02 -13.31 0.42
CA CYS A 175 34.12 -12.57 -0.16
C CYS A 175 34.96 -13.49 -1.07
N PRO A 176 35.19 -13.14 -2.34
CA PRO A 176 36.02 -13.94 -3.25
C PRO A 176 37.50 -13.94 -2.85
N SER A 177 37.96 -12.96 -2.05
CA SER A 177 39.36 -12.89 -1.63
C SER A 177 39.71 -13.72 -0.39
N CYS A 178 38.79 -13.88 0.57
CA CYS A 178 39.08 -14.59 1.83
C CYS A 178 38.08 -15.68 2.19
N GLY A 179 37.04 -15.88 1.36
CA GLY A 179 35.98 -16.86 1.60
C GLY A 179 34.98 -16.49 2.71
N SER A 180 35.16 -15.37 3.42
CA SER A 180 34.31 -15.01 4.55
C SER A 180 32.89 -14.61 4.14
N HIS A 181 31.90 -14.99 4.95
CA HIS A 181 30.52 -14.51 4.86
C HIS A 181 30.30 -13.15 5.55
N GLU A 182 31.33 -12.59 6.18
CA GLU A 182 31.29 -11.27 6.81
C GLU A 182 31.37 -10.14 5.76
N VAL A 183 30.30 -10.03 4.96
CA VAL A 183 30.12 -9.02 3.93
C VAL A 183 28.95 -8.11 4.30
N ALA A 184 29.16 -6.80 4.18
CA ALA A 184 28.22 -5.78 4.61
C ALA A 184 27.64 -5.03 3.38
N PRO A 185 26.31 -4.99 3.21
CA PRO A 185 25.67 -4.11 2.24
C PRO A 185 25.65 -2.67 2.74
N LEU A 186 26.15 -1.75 1.93
CA LEU A 186 26.24 -0.33 2.23
C LEU A 186 25.53 0.49 1.14
N LYS A 187 25.00 1.65 1.56
CA LYS A 187 24.33 2.64 0.70
C LYS A 187 25.16 3.91 0.53
N GLU A 188 26.28 3.97 1.25
CA GLU A 188 27.30 4.99 1.13
C GLU A 188 27.91 4.98 -0.27
N SER A 189 28.38 6.14 -0.72
CA SER A 189 29.07 6.25 -2.01
C SER A 189 30.35 5.43 -2.04
N GLU A 190 30.73 5.02 -3.23
CA GLU A 190 31.97 4.26 -3.47
C GLU A 190 33.21 4.97 -2.90
N ASP A 191 33.28 6.30 -2.98
CA ASP A 191 34.42 7.08 -2.46
C ASP A 191 34.64 6.86 -0.95
N ILE A 192 33.56 6.85 -0.17
CA ILE A 192 33.62 6.62 1.28
C ILE A 192 34.09 5.19 1.56
N ILE A 193 33.54 4.22 0.82
CA ILE A 193 33.88 2.81 0.98
C ILE A 193 35.35 2.57 0.59
N ALA A 194 35.79 3.13 -0.53
CA ALA A 194 37.16 3.05 -1.01
C ALA A 194 38.15 3.68 -0.03
N SER A 195 37.79 4.80 0.60
CA SER A 195 38.60 5.41 1.67
C SER A 195 38.77 4.48 2.87
N ILE A 196 37.68 3.86 3.35
CA ILE A 196 37.72 2.89 4.47
C ILE A 196 38.59 1.68 4.11
N VAL A 197 38.47 1.17 2.88
CA VAL A 197 39.25 0.04 2.35
C VAL A 197 40.74 0.38 2.27
N ARG A 198 41.11 1.53 1.71
CA ARG A 198 42.52 1.98 1.63
C ARG A 198 43.19 2.06 2.99
N LYS A 199 42.45 2.50 4.01
CA LYS A 199 42.94 2.60 5.39
C LYS A 199 42.85 1.28 6.17
N GLY A 200 42.40 0.20 5.53
CA GLY A 200 42.26 -1.12 6.15
C GLY A 200 41.33 -1.13 7.36
N GLY A 201 40.37 -0.21 7.43
CA GLY A 201 39.49 -0.04 8.59
C GLY A 201 40.16 0.50 9.85
N LYS A 202 41.35 1.10 9.75
CA LYS A 202 42.12 1.77 10.83
C LYS A 202 42.34 3.25 10.49
N GLY A 203 42.66 4.11 11.46
CA GLY A 203 42.94 5.54 11.19
C GLY A 203 41.79 6.28 10.47
N LEU A 204 40.55 5.87 10.75
CA LEU A 204 39.35 6.38 10.10
C LEU A 204 38.94 7.73 10.68
N SER A 205 38.37 8.61 9.83
CA SER A 205 37.70 9.82 10.31
C SER A 205 36.44 9.45 11.12
N LYS A 206 35.89 10.40 11.88
CA LYS A 206 34.67 10.15 12.69
C LYS A 206 33.48 9.66 11.83
N SER A 207 33.36 10.13 10.59
CA SER A 207 32.30 9.70 9.67
C SER A 207 32.56 8.29 9.13
N GLU A 208 33.79 8.00 8.70
CA GLU A 208 34.22 6.68 8.24
C GLU A 208 34.09 5.62 9.34
N GLU A 209 34.44 5.97 10.57
CA GLU A 209 34.34 5.07 11.71
C GLU A 209 32.90 4.68 12.01
N ARG A 210 31.95 5.62 11.84
CA ARG A 210 30.51 5.34 11.95
C ARG A 210 30.05 4.34 10.89
N VAL A 211 30.48 4.53 9.64
CA VAL A 211 30.17 3.60 8.53
C VAL A 211 30.81 2.23 8.79
N TRP A 212 32.05 2.19 9.26
CA TRP A 212 32.76 0.95 9.55
C TRP A 212 32.13 0.15 10.70
N ARG A 213 31.73 0.81 11.78
CA ARG A 213 30.97 0.17 12.87
C ARG A 213 29.63 -0.38 12.37
N LYS A 214 28.93 0.38 11.52
CA LYS A 214 27.69 -0.08 10.87
C LYS A 214 27.93 -1.31 9.99
N ALA A 215 28.99 -1.28 9.18
CA ALA A 215 29.37 -2.40 8.31
C ALA A 215 29.64 -3.67 9.12
N LYS A 216 30.37 -3.59 10.23
CA LYS A 216 30.61 -4.73 11.13
C LYS A 216 29.31 -5.33 11.68
N LYS A 217 28.36 -4.49 12.09
CA LYS A 217 27.04 -4.93 12.54
C LYS A 217 26.27 -5.63 11.41
N TYR A 218 26.23 -5.05 10.22
CA TYR A 218 25.51 -5.62 9.06
C TYR A 218 26.13 -6.94 8.58
N ALA A 219 27.46 -7.05 8.59
CA ALA A 219 28.16 -8.27 8.25
C ALA A 219 27.78 -9.45 9.16
N LYS A 220 27.48 -9.21 10.46
CA LYS A 220 26.98 -10.26 11.36
C LYS A 220 25.61 -10.79 10.92
N LEU A 221 24.69 -9.89 10.55
CA LEU A 221 23.37 -10.28 10.03
C LEU A 221 23.50 -11.07 8.73
N VAL A 222 24.36 -10.63 7.81
CA VAL A 222 24.59 -11.34 6.54
C VAL A 222 25.28 -12.68 6.75
N SER A 223 26.21 -12.79 7.69
CA SER A 223 26.84 -14.07 8.01
C SER A 223 25.84 -15.08 8.58
N LYS A 224 24.81 -14.63 9.30
CA LYS A 224 23.77 -15.49 9.89
C LYS A 224 22.65 -15.82 8.90
N TYR A 225 22.09 -14.80 8.23
CA TYR A 225 20.87 -14.90 7.43
C TYR A 225 21.11 -14.77 5.91
N GLY A 226 22.36 -14.60 5.47
CA GLY A 226 22.73 -14.58 4.06
C GLY A 226 22.07 -13.46 3.25
N LYS A 227 21.57 -13.81 2.06
CA LYS A 227 20.89 -12.90 1.12
C LYS A 227 19.66 -12.25 1.73
N THR A 228 18.94 -12.93 2.62
CA THR A 228 17.76 -12.39 3.30
C THR A 228 18.12 -11.12 4.08
N ALA A 229 19.25 -11.11 4.80
CA ALA A 229 19.73 -9.91 5.49
C ALA A 229 20.05 -8.76 4.53
N VAL A 230 20.61 -9.06 3.36
CA VAL A 230 20.88 -8.05 2.34
C VAL A 230 19.59 -7.43 1.81
N ALA A 231 18.55 -8.24 1.59
CA ALA A 231 17.24 -7.75 1.17
C ALA A 231 16.59 -6.83 2.23
N VAL A 232 16.65 -7.20 3.51
CA VAL A 232 16.13 -6.37 4.61
C VAL A 232 16.89 -5.06 4.71
N LEU A 233 18.23 -5.08 4.68
CA LEU A 233 19.08 -3.89 4.77
C LEU A 233 19.00 -2.98 3.53
N ALA A 234 18.48 -3.47 2.41
CA ALA A 234 18.14 -2.66 1.25
C ALA A 234 16.89 -1.77 1.48
N GLY A 235 16.11 -2.02 2.53
CA GLY A 235 14.97 -1.18 2.94
C GLY A 235 15.34 0.28 3.24
N LYS A 236 14.43 1.21 2.94
CA LYS A 236 14.64 2.65 3.14
C LYS A 236 14.61 3.01 4.62
N GLY A 237 15.72 3.56 5.12
CA GLY A 237 15.83 4.00 6.51
C GLY A 237 15.91 2.87 7.55
N VAL A 238 15.96 1.60 7.11
CA VAL A 238 16.13 0.42 7.96
C VAL A 238 17.51 0.48 8.63
N ARG A 239 17.52 0.49 9.97
CA ARG A 239 18.72 0.44 10.81
C ARG A 239 19.01 -1.01 11.21
N TYR A 240 20.13 -1.21 11.90
CA TYR A 240 20.52 -2.52 12.41
C TYR A 240 19.42 -3.14 13.26
N GLU A 241 18.84 -2.36 14.18
CA GLU A 241 17.86 -2.82 15.15
C GLU A 241 16.55 -3.23 14.47
N ASP A 242 16.13 -2.52 13.41
CA ASP A 242 14.95 -2.92 12.64
C ASP A 242 15.24 -4.18 11.82
N ALA A 243 16.43 -4.27 11.23
CA ALA A 243 16.82 -5.43 10.44
C ALA A 243 16.92 -6.71 11.28
N GLU A 244 17.48 -6.60 12.48
CA GLU A 244 17.54 -7.68 13.46
C GLU A 244 16.14 -8.18 13.81
N TRP A 245 15.22 -7.27 14.17
CA TRP A 245 13.81 -7.61 14.45
C TRP A 245 13.10 -8.30 13.28
N VAL A 246 13.28 -7.82 12.04
CA VAL A 246 12.69 -8.46 10.85
C VAL A 246 13.25 -9.87 10.66
N LEU A 247 14.57 -10.03 10.75
CA LEU A 247 15.27 -11.29 10.47
C LEU A 247 15.05 -12.35 11.57
N GLU A 248 14.81 -11.93 12.81
CA GLU A 248 14.37 -12.84 13.88
C GLU A 248 12.93 -13.33 13.67
N SER A 249 12.11 -12.54 12.99
CA SER A 249 10.71 -12.87 12.72
C SER A 249 10.52 -13.73 11.46
N GLU A 250 11.36 -13.51 10.43
CA GLU A 250 11.34 -14.24 9.17
C GLU A 250 12.75 -14.23 8.55
N ASP A 251 13.35 -15.42 8.38
CA ASP A 251 14.72 -15.60 7.91
C ASP A 251 14.82 -15.98 6.42
N ARG A 252 13.68 -16.19 5.75
CA ARG A 252 13.59 -16.54 4.33
C ARG A 252 12.95 -15.43 3.51
N ILE A 253 13.27 -15.40 2.21
CA ILE A 253 12.65 -14.47 1.26
C ILE A 253 11.23 -14.96 0.94
N THR A 254 10.27 -14.57 1.78
CA THR A 254 8.85 -14.86 1.65
C THR A 254 8.04 -13.57 1.56
N ASP A 255 6.76 -13.67 1.18
CA ASP A 255 5.81 -12.55 1.23
C ASP A 255 5.78 -11.89 2.61
N ARG A 256 5.83 -12.69 3.68
CA ARG A 256 5.89 -12.22 5.06
C ARG A 256 7.13 -11.36 5.34
N LEU A 257 8.29 -11.72 4.79
CA LEU A 257 9.50 -10.91 4.93
C LEU A 257 9.29 -9.50 4.39
N PHE A 258 8.69 -9.38 3.20
CA PHE A 258 8.46 -8.07 2.59
C PHE A 258 7.41 -7.26 3.34
N GLU A 259 6.40 -7.89 3.94
CA GLU A 259 5.47 -7.22 4.86
C GLU A 259 6.20 -6.64 6.08
N LEU A 260 7.11 -7.40 6.69
CA LEU A 260 7.92 -6.96 7.82
C LEU A 260 8.90 -5.84 7.43
N ILE A 261 9.50 -5.89 6.24
CA ILE A 261 10.33 -4.80 5.71
C ILE A 261 9.51 -3.51 5.55
N MET A 262 8.28 -3.59 5.02
CA MET A 262 7.40 -2.41 4.93
C MET A 262 7.09 -1.82 6.31
N GLU A 263 6.90 -2.66 7.32
CA GLU A 263 6.69 -2.19 8.69
C GLU A 263 7.96 -1.53 9.26
N ALA A 264 9.14 -2.10 9.02
CA ALA A 264 10.42 -1.51 9.41
C ALA A 264 10.64 -0.13 8.76
N GLU A 265 10.35 0.01 7.46
CA GLU A 265 10.41 1.31 6.76
C GLU A 265 9.42 2.32 7.36
N ARG A 266 8.23 1.87 7.75
CA ARG A 266 7.23 2.72 8.42
C ARG A 266 7.71 3.20 9.80
N ARG A 267 8.31 2.32 10.60
CA ARG A 267 8.93 2.67 11.90
C ARG A 267 10.09 3.64 11.70
N ALA A 268 10.92 3.41 10.68
CA ALA A 268 12.01 4.29 10.33
C ALA A 268 11.54 5.69 9.94
N LEU A 269 10.44 5.79 9.21
CA LEU A 269 9.83 7.08 8.84
C LEU A 269 9.33 7.84 10.08
N LYS A 270 8.69 7.15 11.04
CA LYS A 270 8.21 7.78 12.28
C LYS A 270 9.34 8.45 13.06
N ARG A 271 10.51 7.82 13.18
CA ARG A 271 11.72 8.37 13.84
C ARG A 271 12.35 9.60 13.15
N ARG A 272 11.84 9.99 11.99
CA ARG A 272 12.31 11.17 11.25
C ARG A 272 11.43 12.39 11.50
N PHE A 273 10.20 12.18 11.95
CA PHE A 273 9.21 13.23 12.23
C PHE A 273 8.99 13.47 13.74
N TRP A 274 9.47 12.56 14.58
CA TRP A 274 9.57 12.64 16.03
C TRP A 274 11.01 12.34 16.43
#